data_AF-A0A969DUI5-F1
#
_entry.id   AF-A0A969DUI5-F1
#
_cell.length_a   1.000
_cell.length_b   1.000
_cell.length_c   1.000
_cell.angle_alpha   90.00
_cell.angle_beta   90.00
_cell.angle_gamma   90.00
#
_symmetry.space_group_name_H-M   'P 1'
#
loop_
_entity.id
_entity.type
_entity.pdbx_description
1 polymer ?
#
loop_
_entity_poly.entity_id
_entity_poly.type
_entity_poly.pdbx_seq_one_letter_code
_entity_poly.pdbx_strand_id
1 'polypeptide(L)'
;MVNYSGAKYSSDISGITFNSENETINELYQSTVNYRVGGEYRYNNFRVRAGYAYMPDPFKSEQNGISRKITSFSTGLGYRNKKFYTDLAVVFTQGKNSYRPYSINSADSPLVTLDNQTTLGVLTVGYFF
;
A
#
# COMPACT_ATOMS: atom_id res chain seq x y z
N MET A 1 -1.61 -6.73 -11.98
CA MET A 1 -0.36 -6.02 -12.29
C MET A 1 -0.67 -4.54 -12.32
N VAL A 2 0.15 -3.70 -11.70
CA VAL A 2 -0.02 -2.23 -11.69
C VAL A 2 1.18 -1.62 -12.40
N ASN A 3 0.94 -0.79 -13.41
CA ASN A 3 1.99 -0.16 -14.21
C ASN A 3 2.30 1.25 -13.72
N TYR A 4 3.35 1.39 -12.90
CA TYR A 4 3.82 2.68 -12.41
C TYR A 4 4.68 3.42 -13.44
N SER A 5 5.37 2.71 -14.34
CA SER A 5 6.22 3.33 -15.37
C SER A 5 5.42 4.02 -16.48
N GLY A 6 4.14 3.67 -16.62
CA GLY A 6 3.21 4.31 -17.54
C GLY A 6 2.58 5.61 -17.02
N ALA A 7 2.91 6.04 -15.78
CA ALA A 7 2.43 7.32 -15.27
C ALA A 7 3.02 8.48 -16.09
N LYS A 8 2.20 9.49 -16.36
CA LYS A 8 2.62 10.65 -17.16
C LYS A 8 1.94 11.93 -16.71
N TYR A 9 2.68 13.03 -16.81
CA TYR A 9 2.15 14.38 -16.78
C TYR A 9 1.74 14.82 -18.19
N SER A 10 0.67 15.61 -18.27
CA SER A 10 0.21 16.26 -19.50
C SER A 10 -0.22 17.70 -19.19
N SER A 11 -0.09 18.59 -20.16
CA SER A 11 -0.53 19.98 -20.08
C SER A 11 -1.31 20.35 -21.34
N ASP A 12 -2.40 21.07 -21.16
CA ASP A 12 -3.18 21.66 -22.27
C ASP A 12 -2.69 23.08 -22.62
N ILE A 13 -1.74 23.63 -21.84
CA ILE A 13 -1.13 24.95 -22.08
C ILE A 13 -0.06 24.81 -23.16
N SER A 14 -0.22 25.57 -24.23
CA SER A 14 0.74 25.61 -25.35
C SER A 14 2.13 26.05 -24.89
N GLY A 15 3.15 25.27 -25.27
CA GLY A 15 4.56 25.53 -24.94
C GLY A 15 5.06 24.85 -23.65
N ILE A 16 4.18 24.22 -22.86
CA ILE A 16 4.58 23.41 -21.70
C ILE A 16 4.55 21.93 -22.10
N THR A 17 5.70 21.25 -21.99
CA THR A 17 5.82 19.81 -22.25
C THR A 17 6.52 19.12 -21.08
N PHE A 18 6.11 17.90 -20.75
CA PHE A 18 6.68 17.11 -19.67
C PHE A 18 7.43 15.87 -20.18
N ASN A 19 7.99 15.94 -21.38
CA ASN A 19 8.58 14.77 -22.03
C ASN A 19 9.76 14.21 -21.22
N SER A 20 10.61 15.09 -20.69
CA SER A 20 11.77 14.69 -19.89
C SER A 20 11.35 14.09 -18.54
N GLU A 21 10.34 14.65 -17.89
CA GLU A 21 9.80 14.13 -16.63
C GLU A 21 9.11 12.78 -16.85
N ASN A 22 8.38 12.62 -17.95
CA ASN A 22 7.74 11.36 -18.32
C ASN A 22 8.77 10.27 -18.67
N GLU A 23 9.87 10.63 -19.31
CA GLU A 23 11.00 9.73 -19.54
C GLU A 23 11.64 9.30 -18.21
N THR A 24 11.88 10.26 -17.31
CA THR A 24 12.39 10.00 -15.96
C THR A 24 11.47 9.06 -15.17
N ILE A 25 10.14 9.22 -15.26
CA ILE A 25 9.18 8.31 -14.63
C ILE A 25 9.32 6.90 -15.20
N ASN A 26 9.41 6.77 -16.53
CA ASN A 26 9.56 5.46 -17.17
C ASN A 26 10.88 4.78 -16.78
N GLU A 27 11.96 5.54 -16.61
CA GLU A 27 13.25 5.04 -16.17
C GLU A 27 13.25 4.57 -14.71
N LEU A 28 12.68 5.36 -13.80
CA LEU A 28 12.72 5.09 -12.36
C LEU A 28 11.76 4.00 -11.90
N TYR A 29 10.57 3.91 -12.51
CA TYR A 29 9.50 3.03 -12.04
C TYR A 29 9.37 1.76 -12.87
N GLN A 30 8.87 0.70 -12.24
CA GLN A 30 8.52 -0.57 -12.89
C GLN A 30 7.07 -0.95 -12.64
N SER A 31 6.56 -1.83 -13.48
CA SER A 31 5.31 -2.51 -13.19
C SER A 31 5.51 -3.49 -12.04
N THR A 32 4.59 -3.50 -11.07
CA THR A 32 4.63 -4.46 -9.95
C THR A 32 3.38 -5.33 -9.90
N VAL A 33 3.54 -6.50 -9.29
CA VAL A 33 2.45 -7.42 -9.00
C VAL A 33 2.23 -7.42 -7.49
N ASN A 34 1.06 -6.95 -7.08
CA ASN A 34 0.65 -7.03 -5.68
C ASN A 34 0.13 -8.43 -5.40
N TYR A 35 0.72 -9.11 -4.42
CA TYR A 35 0.31 -10.44 -4.00
C TYR A 35 -0.63 -10.35 -2.81
N ARG A 36 -1.75 -11.06 -2.86
CA ARG A 36 -2.70 -11.15 -1.75
C ARG A 36 -3.16 -12.60 -1.67
N VAL A 37 -2.99 -13.20 -0.49
CA VAL A 37 -3.43 -14.55 -0.21
C VAL A 37 -4.20 -14.54 1.10
N GLY A 38 -5.27 -15.32 1.18
CA GLY A 38 -6.07 -15.39 2.39
C GLY A 38 -7.05 -16.54 2.34
N GLY A 39 -7.58 -16.88 3.50
CA GLY A 39 -8.59 -17.91 3.68
C GLY A 39 -9.77 -17.37 4.49
N GLU A 40 -10.97 -17.82 4.12
CA GLU A 40 -12.17 -17.71 4.96
C GLU A 40 -12.54 -19.12 5.43
N TYR A 41 -12.78 -19.27 6.72
CA TYR A 41 -13.37 -20.46 7.30
C TYR A 41 -14.74 -20.12 7.89
N ARG A 42 -15.74 -20.93 7.58
CA ARG A 42 -17.12 -20.73 8.06
C ARG A 42 -17.56 -21.95 8.85
N TYR A 43 -18.00 -21.72 10.08
CA TYR A 43 -18.57 -22.73 10.95
C TYR A 43 -19.89 -22.24 11.52
N ASN A 44 -21.00 -22.76 10.99
CA ASN A 44 -22.37 -22.32 11.30
C ASN A 44 -22.52 -20.79 11.16
N ASN A 45 -22.69 -20.11 12.28
CA ASN A 45 -22.90 -18.66 12.35
C ASN A 45 -21.57 -17.90 12.51
N PHE A 46 -20.47 -18.60 12.78
CA PHE A 46 -19.13 -18.02 12.92
C PHE A 46 -18.40 -17.99 11.59
N ARG A 47 -17.62 -16.93 11.40
CA ARG A 47 -16.77 -16.70 10.23
C ARG A 47 -15.41 -16.26 10.73
N VAL A 48 -14.36 -16.89 10.23
CA VAL A 48 -12.98 -16.54 10.54
C VAL A 48 -12.29 -16.20 9.23
N ARG A 49 -11.51 -15.13 9.21
CA ARG A 49 -10.74 -14.71 8.05
C ARG A 49 -9.30 -14.45 8.45
N ALA A 50 -8.37 -14.88 7.61
CA ALA A 50 -6.97 -14.53 7.73
C ALA A 50 -6.41 -14.24 6.34
N GLY A 51 -5.46 -13.31 6.26
CA GLY A 51 -4.89 -12.89 5.00
C GLY A 51 -3.53 -12.23 5.16
N TYR A 52 -2.76 -12.29 4.08
CA TYR A 52 -1.46 -11.66 3.93
C TYR A 52 -1.40 -10.94 2.58
N ALA A 53 -0.94 -9.71 2.58
CA ALA A 53 -0.73 -8.89 1.40
C ALA A 53 0.72 -8.43 1.32
N TYR A 54 1.30 -8.52 0.13
CA TYR A 54 2.64 -8.06 -0.19
C TYR A 54 2.58 -7.14 -1.41
N MET A 55 2.99 -5.90 -1.23
CA MET A 55 3.09 -4.90 -2.28
C MET A 55 4.58 -4.59 -2.48
N PRO A 56 5.18 -5.02 -3.60
CA PRO A 56 6.58 -4.75 -3.90
C PRO A 56 6.84 -3.25 -4.10
N ASP A 57 8.12 -2.88 -4.00
CA ASP A 57 8.59 -1.53 -4.32
C ASP A 57 8.37 -1.23 -5.83
N PRO A 58 7.67 -0.12 -6.17
CA PRO A 58 7.46 0.28 -7.56
C PRO A 58 8.70 0.86 -8.24
N PHE A 59 9.79 1.15 -7.52
CA PHE A 59 11.04 1.61 -8.13
C PHE A 59 11.87 0.43 -8.68
N LYS A 60 12.53 0.62 -9.84
CA LYS A 60 13.44 -0.39 -10.42
C LYS A 60 14.68 -0.64 -9.57
N SER A 61 15.11 0.36 -8.80
CA SER A 61 16.23 0.27 -7.88
C SER A 61 15.90 1.00 -6.60
N GLU A 62 16.39 0.49 -5.47
CA GLU A 62 16.14 1.07 -4.15
C GLU A 62 16.60 2.52 -4.11
N GLN A 63 15.65 3.43 -3.93
CA GLN A 63 15.94 4.84 -3.83
C GLN A 63 16.40 5.15 -2.40
N ASN A 64 17.58 5.77 -2.28
CA ASN A 64 18.21 6.07 -0.99
C ASN A 64 18.49 4.82 -0.13
N GLY A 65 18.75 3.66 -0.76
CA GLY A 65 19.10 2.41 -0.07
C GLY A 65 17.96 1.80 0.76
N ILE A 66 16.70 2.15 0.44
CA ILE A 66 15.52 1.71 1.18
C ILE A 66 14.51 1.13 0.20
N SER A 67 14.05 -0.09 0.49
CA SER A 67 12.93 -0.71 -0.19
C SER A 67 11.59 -0.21 0.37
N ARG A 68 10.78 0.42 -0.47
CA ARG A 68 9.43 0.94 -0.16
C ARG A 68 8.33 -0.13 -0.27
N LYS A 69 8.68 -1.39 -0.06
CA LYS A 69 7.70 -2.49 -0.01
C LYS A 69 6.77 -2.33 1.19
N ILE A 70 5.52 -2.72 1.00
CA ILE A 70 4.48 -2.69 2.03
C ILE A 70 3.98 -4.11 2.25
N THR A 71 3.92 -4.55 3.49
CA THR A 71 3.36 -5.85 3.86
C THR A 71 2.24 -5.68 4.86
N SER A 72 1.14 -6.40 4.67
CA SER A 72 0.00 -6.35 5.58
C SER A 72 -0.43 -7.75 5.99
N PHE A 73 -0.71 -7.92 7.28
CA PHE A 73 -1.34 -9.10 7.84
C PHE A 73 -2.74 -8.74 8.34
N SER A 74 -3.74 -9.52 7.96
CA SER A 74 -5.14 -9.27 8.32
C SER A 74 -5.75 -10.49 9.00
N THR A 75 -6.49 -10.27 10.07
CA THR A 75 -7.30 -11.29 10.73
C THR A 75 -8.69 -10.75 10.99
N GLY A 76 -9.69 -11.62 11.03
CA GLY A 76 -11.05 -11.21 11.30
C GLY A 76 -11.90 -12.34 11.85
N LEU A 77 -12.86 -11.95 12.69
CA LEU A 77 -13.83 -12.82 13.32
C LEU A 77 -15.21 -12.19 13.16
N GLY A 78 -16.15 -12.94 12.62
CA GLY A 78 -17.51 -12.51 12.40
C GLY A 78 -18.51 -13.50 12.97
N TYR A 79 -19.65 -12.98 13.38
CA TYR A 79 -20.80 -13.76 13.80
C TYR A 79 -22.05 -13.23 13.10
N ARG A 80 -22.80 -14.12 12.46
CA ARG A 80 -24.00 -13.76 11.70
C ARG A 80 -25.15 -14.70 11.99
N ASN A 81 -26.23 -14.13 12.52
CA ASN A 81 -27.50 -14.78 12.77
C ASN A 81 -28.60 -14.25 11.83
N LYS A 82 -29.82 -14.78 11.97
CA LYS A 82 -31.01 -14.30 11.24
C LYS A 82 -31.48 -12.90 11.66
N LYS A 83 -31.11 -12.44 12.87
CA LYS A 83 -31.55 -11.15 13.44
C LYS A 83 -30.48 -10.04 13.38
N PHE A 84 -29.21 -10.41 13.50
CA PHE A 84 -28.11 -9.46 13.53
C PHE A 84 -26.80 -10.08 13.04
N TYR A 85 -25.83 -9.24 12.73
CA TYR A 85 -24.46 -9.62 12.43
C TYR A 85 -23.47 -8.69 13.13
N THR A 86 -22.30 -9.23 13.46
CA THR A 86 -21.15 -8.49 13.97
C THR A 86 -19.90 -9.00 13.26
N ASP A 87 -18.97 -8.11 12.96
CA ASP A 87 -17.69 -8.44 12.33
C ASP A 87 -16.59 -7.59 12.97
N LEU A 88 -15.51 -8.24 13.37
CA LEU A 88 -14.30 -7.63 13.91
C LEU A 88 -13.15 -7.97 12.95
N ALA A 89 -12.45 -6.95 12.48
CA ALA A 89 -11.26 -7.11 11.65
C ALA A 89 -10.10 -6.32 12.23
N VAL A 90 -8.90 -6.91 12.17
CA VAL A 90 -7.65 -6.26 12.54
C VAL A 90 -6.66 -6.42 11.40
N VAL A 91 -6.10 -5.30 10.96
CA VAL A 91 -5.09 -5.26 9.90
C VAL A 91 -3.84 -4.59 10.44
N PHE A 92 -2.72 -5.29 10.35
CA PHE A 92 -1.40 -4.78 10.66
C PHE A 92 -0.67 -4.53 9.35
N THR A 93 -0.19 -3.31 9.15
CA THR A 93 0.55 -2.91 7.95
C THR A 93 1.89 -2.33 8.35
N GLN A 94 2.94 -2.75 7.65
CA GLN A 94 4.29 -2.23 7.83
C GLN A 94 4.87 -1.84 6.49
N GLY A 95 5.65 -0.77 6.48
CA GLY A 95 6.35 -0.27 5.31
C GLY A 95 7.45 0.70 5.71
N LYS A 96 8.42 0.87 4.82
CA LYS A 96 9.49 1.86 5.01
C LYS A 96 9.33 2.96 3.98
N ASN A 97 9.68 4.18 4.38
CA ASN A 97 9.81 5.29 3.45
C ASN A 97 11.07 6.09 3.76
N SER A 98 11.49 6.90 2.80
CA SER A 98 12.63 7.79 2.94
C SER A 98 12.28 9.14 2.34
N TYR A 99 12.66 10.20 3.04
CA TYR A 99 12.37 11.57 2.64
C TYR A 99 13.57 12.47 2.94
N ARG A 100 13.82 13.41 2.03
CA ARG A 100 14.82 14.46 2.19
C ARG A 100 14.07 15.78 2.45
N PRO A 101 14.13 16.34 3.67
CA PRO A 101 13.40 17.55 4.02
C PRO A 101 13.96 18.80 3.32
N TYR A 102 15.26 18.82 3.04
CA TYR A 102 15.91 19.86 2.25
C TYR A 102 17.14 19.26 1.54
N SER A 103 17.47 19.82 0.39
CA SER A 103 18.70 19.49 -0.34
C SER A 103 19.70 20.64 -0.19
N ILE A 104 20.90 20.32 0.25
CA ILE A 104 22.05 21.23 0.17
C ILE A 104 22.89 20.83 -1.06
N ASN A 105 23.59 21.78 -1.68
CA ASN A 105 24.56 21.49 -2.75
C ASN A 105 25.83 20.82 -2.18
N SER A 106 25.65 19.73 -1.44
CA SER A 106 26.69 18.88 -0.87
C SER A 106 26.20 17.43 -0.85
N ALA A 107 27.16 16.50 -0.90
CA ALA A 107 26.90 15.06 -0.84
C ALA A 107 26.21 14.62 0.47
N ASP A 108 26.32 15.42 1.53
CA ASP A 108 25.80 15.14 2.88
C ASP A 108 24.37 15.66 3.13
N SER A 109 23.54 15.76 2.08
CA SER A 109 22.13 16.13 2.26
C SER A 109 21.43 15.14 3.21
N PRO A 110 20.78 15.61 4.28
CA PRO A 110 20.24 14.73 5.31
C PRO A 110 19.09 13.89 4.75
N LEU A 111 19.20 12.57 4.94
CA LEU A 111 18.18 11.60 4.60
C LEU A 111 17.50 11.11 5.88
N VAL A 112 16.18 11.23 5.94
CA VAL A 112 15.37 10.66 7.01
C VAL A 112 14.72 9.38 6.52
N THR A 113 14.94 8.30 7.26
CA THR A 113 14.26 7.02 7.07
C THR A 113 13.10 6.92 8.05
N LEU A 114 11.92 6.58 7.55
CA LEU A 114 10.71 6.42 8.32
C LEU A 114 10.25 4.97 8.24
N ASP A 115 10.24 4.30 9.38
CA ASP A 115 9.66 2.97 9.54
C ASP A 115 8.22 3.10 10.04
N ASN A 116 7.25 2.89 9.15
CA ASN A 116 5.83 3.04 9.45
C ASN A 116 5.22 1.68 9.79
N GLN A 117 4.59 1.61 10.97
CA GLN A 117 3.77 0.49 11.40
C GLN A 117 2.39 1.03 11.78
N THR A 118 1.36 0.45 11.18
CA THR A 118 -0.03 0.88 11.37
C THR A 118 -0.90 -0.32 11.71
N THR A 119 -1.67 -0.20 12.78
CA THR A 119 -2.66 -1.20 13.18
C THR A 119 -4.04 -0.58 13.07
N LEU A 120 -4.89 -1.19 12.25
CA LEU A 120 -6.28 -0.78 12.07
C LEU A 120 -7.20 -1.87 12.61
N GLY A 121 -7.95 -1.54 13.66
CA GLY A 121 -9.06 -2.35 14.16
C GLY A 121 -10.39 -1.78 13.69
N VAL A 122 -11.28 -2.61 13.16
CA VAL A 122 -12.63 -2.22 12.74
C VAL A 122 -13.64 -3.18 13.34
N LEU A 123 -14.64 -2.62 14.04
CA LEU A 123 -15.80 -3.34 14.53
C LEU A 123 -17.04 -2.85 13.78
N THR A 124 -17.81 -3.78 13.23
CA THR A 124 -19.07 -3.52 12.53
C THR A 124 -20.20 -4.30 13.17
N VAL A 125 -21.32 -3.65 13.42
CA VAL A 125 -22.55 -4.28 13.94
C VAL A 125 -23.73 -3.85 13.06
N GLY A 126 -24.63 -4.78 12.76
CA GLY A 126 -25.87 -4.47 12.03
C GLY A 126 -26.99 -5.44 12.37
N TYR A 127 -28.23 -5.01 12.16
CA TYR A 127 -29.44 -5.81 12.38
C TYR A 127 -30.22 -5.95 11.07
N PHE A 128 -30.93 -7.07 10.91
CA PHE A 128 -31.80 -7.32 9.75
C PHE A 128 -33.22 -6.85 10.10
N PHE A 129 -33.84 -6.04 9.25
CA PHE A 129 -35.22 -5.55 9.36
C PHE A 129 -36.13 -6.25 8.34
#